data_AF-A0AAV2FPE7-F1
#
_entry.id   AF-A0AAV2FPE7-F1
#
_cell.length_a   1.000
_cell.length_b   1.000
_cell.length_c   1.000
_cell.angle_alpha   90.00
_cell.angle_beta   90.00
_cell.angle_gamma   90.00
#
_symmetry.space_group_name_H-M   'P 1'
#
loop_
_entity.id
_entity.type
_entity.pdbx_description
1 polymer ?
#
loop_
_entity_poly.entity_id
_entity_poly.type
_entity_poly.pdbx_seq_one_letter_code
_entity_poly.pdbx_strand_id
1 'polypeptide(L)'
;MEEVCEGKDFSFPKQEEKVLSYWSEIKAFETQLSRTESLPEYVFYDGPPFATGLPHYGHILAGTIKDIVTRYQTSTGHHVTRRFGWDCHGLPVENEIDRKLGIKRRDEVLKMGIDKYNEECRSIVTRYVEEWEKVITRTGRWIDFKNDYKTMDLKFMESVWWVFSQLWDKGLVYKGFKVMPYSTGCKTVLSNFEAGQNFKDVPDPEIMVAFPVGGDPDNAAFVAWTTTPWTLPSNLALCVNPTFDYVKVRSKYTGKVYVIAECLLSSIPVEKPKSSDSRTSSSKTKGAKTEKPMDSYELLQKFKGSELVNKKYEPLFNYFQEFSDAAFRVVADNYVTSDRGTGIVHCAPAFGEDDYRVCIENKIINKGENLVVAVDDDGCFTERITDFSGRYVKDADKDIIEAVKGKGRLVKTGSFMHSYPFCWRSGTPLLYRAVPSWFVRVEKLKDQLLENNSQTYWVPDYVKDKRFHNWLENARDWAISRSRFWGTPLPVWISGDGEEIVVIDSVAKLEKLSGAKVFDLHRHKIDHITIPSSRGPEFGVLRRVDDVFDCWFESGSMPYAYIHYPFENEEFFAKNFPGHFVAEGLDQTRGCLVPPFQLS
;
A
#
# COMPACT_ATOMS: atom_id res chain seq x y z
N MET A 1 6.21 -20.70 -61.21
CA MET A 1 4.93 -19.95 -61.17
C MET A 1 4.10 -20.61 -60.10
N GLU A 2 4.16 -20.10 -58.88
CA GLU A 2 3.24 -20.55 -57.82
C GLU A 2 1.84 -20.03 -58.17
N GLU A 3 0.85 -20.92 -58.17
CA GLU A 3 -0.54 -20.60 -58.41
C GLU A 3 -1.00 -19.55 -57.40
N VAL A 4 -1.30 -18.36 -57.88
CA VAL A 4 -2.02 -17.35 -57.10
C VAL A 4 -3.45 -17.87 -56.97
N CYS A 5 -3.78 -18.43 -55.81
CA CYS A 5 -5.15 -18.85 -55.49
C CYS A 5 -6.04 -17.61 -55.35
N GLU A 6 -6.63 -17.13 -56.44
CA GLU A 6 -7.69 -16.12 -56.39
C GLU A 6 -9.01 -16.73 -55.90
N GLY A 7 -9.48 -16.27 -54.73
CA GLY A 7 -10.88 -16.35 -54.32
C GLY A 7 -11.37 -17.70 -53.75
N LYS A 8 -12.05 -17.59 -52.59
CA LYS A 8 -12.80 -18.60 -51.83
C LYS A 8 -12.03 -19.72 -51.08
N ASP A 9 -10.90 -20.22 -51.58
CA ASP A 9 -10.10 -21.25 -50.87
C ASP A 9 -8.83 -20.71 -50.15
N PHE A 10 -8.63 -19.39 -50.16
CA PHE A 10 -7.51 -18.76 -49.47
C PHE A 10 -7.78 -18.65 -47.96
N SER A 11 -6.93 -19.28 -47.15
CA SER A 11 -7.01 -19.24 -45.69
C SER A 11 -5.88 -18.38 -45.12
N PHE A 12 -6.23 -17.18 -44.64
CA PHE A 12 -5.28 -16.30 -43.95
C PHE A 12 -4.54 -17.02 -42.79
N PRO A 13 -5.21 -17.76 -41.88
CA PRO A 13 -4.52 -18.44 -40.79
C PRO A 13 -3.44 -19.43 -41.26
N LYS A 14 -3.74 -20.23 -42.31
CA LYS A 14 -2.77 -21.18 -42.88
C LYS A 14 -1.64 -20.47 -43.61
N GLN A 15 -1.93 -19.35 -44.25
CA GLN A 15 -0.89 -18.57 -44.94
C GLN A 15 0.06 -17.90 -43.95
N GLU A 16 -0.45 -17.39 -42.83
CA GLU A 16 0.37 -16.87 -41.73
C GLU A 16 1.32 -17.96 -41.18
N GLU A 17 0.85 -19.19 -40.98
CA GLU A 17 1.70 -20.31 -40.55
C GLU A 17 2.84 -20.61 -41.52
N LYS A 18 2.58 -20.54 -42.84
CA LYS A 18 3.63 -20.68 -43.86
C LYS A 18 4.64 -19.54 -43.78
N VAL A 19 4.19 -18.30 -43.62
CA VAL A 19 5.07 -17.13 -43.49
C VAL A 19 5.90 -17.19 -42.20
N LEU A 20 5.32 -17.61 -41.08
CA LEU A 20 6.03 -17.83 -39.82
C LEU A 20 7.11 -18.91 -39.97
N SER A 21 6.80 -20.00 -40.68
CA SER A 21 7.76 -21.07 -40.98
C SER A 21 8.93 -20.53 -41.80
N TYR A 22 8.63 -19.77 -42.87
CA TYR A 22 9.65 -19.12 -43.69
C TYR A 22 10.52 -18.14 -42.88
N TRP A 23 9.93 -17.30 -42.02
CA TRP A 23 10.68 -16.40 -41.15
C TRP A 23 11.62 -17.14 -40.19
N SER A 24 11.21 -18.31 -39.69
CA SER A 24 12.04 -19.17 -38.85
C SER A 24 13.22 -19.76 -39.63
N GLU A 25 12.98 -20.29 -40.84
CA GLU A 25 14.02 -20.86 -41.71
C GLU A 25 15.14 -19.86 -42.03
N ILE A 26 14.77 -18.62 -42.37
CA ILE A 26 15.74 -17.57 -42.70
C ILE A 26 16.26 -16.80 -41.48
N LYS A 27 15.80 -17.14 -40.27
CA LYS A 27 16.08 -16.38 -39.03
C LYS A 27 15.83 -14.88 -39.24
N ALA A 28 14.63 -14.53 -39.67
CA ALA A 28 14.30 -13.21 -40.20
C ALA A 28 14.58 -12.09 -39.17
N PHE A 29 14.26 -12.32 -37.90
CA PHE A 29 14.46 -11.34 -36.84
C PHE A 29 15.95 -11.14 -36.54
N GLU A 30 16.72 -12.21 -36.35
CA GLU A 30 18.16 -12.15 -36.10
C GLU A 30 18.92 -11.57 -37.29
N THR A 31 18.50 -11.90 -38.50
CA THR A 31 19.03 -11.31 -39.74
C THR A 31 18.71 -9.82 -39.84
N GLN A 32 17.52 -9.38 -39.40
CA GLN A 32 17.19 -7.95 -39.34
C GLN A 32 18.07 -7.22 -38.33
N LEU A 33 18.30 -7.78 -37.13
CA LEU A 33 19.17 -7.18 -36.11
C LEU A 33 20.61 -7.05 -36.59
N SER A 34 21.20 -8.12 -37.14
CA SER A 34 22.59 -8.09 -37.64
C SER A 34 22.79 -7.08 -38.77
N ARG A 35 21.78 -6.87 -39.63
CA ARG A 35 21.84 -5.86 -40.70
C ARG A 35 21.84 -4.42 -40.20
N THR A 36 21.34 -4.18 -38.98
CA THR A 36 21.24 -2.83 -38.42
C THR A 36 22.24 -2.57 -37.30
N GLU A 37 23.14 -3.51 -36.96
CA GLU A 37 24.07 -3.41 -35.82
C GLU A 37 24.96 -2.15 -35.84
N SER A 38 25.30 -1.63 -37.03
CA SER A 38 26.09 -0.40 -37.17
C SER A 38 25.27 0.89 -37.22
N LEU A 39 23.93 0.79 -37.14
CA LEU A 39 23.03 1.93 -37.19
C LEU A 39 22.79 2.51 -35.78
N PRO A 40 22.29 3.75 -35.66
CA PRO A 40 21.96 4.33 -34.36
C PRO A 40 21.00 3.47 -33.56
N GLU A 41 21.28 3.31 -32.26
CA GLU A 41 20.42 2.59 -31.32
C GLU A 41 19.10 3.31 -31.11
N TYR A 42 18.03 2.52 -31.04
CA TYR A 42 16.71 2.95 -30.61
C TYR A 42 16.26 2.03 -29.47
N VAL A 43 16.42 2.53 -28.25
CA VAL A 43 16.13 1.79 -27.03
C VAL A 43 14.63 1.70 -26.79
N PHE A 44 14.13 0.47 -26.88
CA PHE A 44 12.77 0.10 -26.52
C PHE A 44 12.77 -0.63 -25.18
N TYR A 45 11.93 -0.19 -24.25
CA TYR A 45 11.68 -0.89 -22.99
C TYR A 45 10.37 -1.67 -23.08
N ASP A 46 10.47 -2.99 -22.90
CA ASP A 46 9.32 -3.86 -22.83
C ASP A 46 8.82 -3.92 -21.39
N GLY A 47 7.61 -3.42 -21.08
CA GLY A 47 7.05 -3.65 -19.75
C GLY A 47 6.86 -5.15 -19.50
N PRO A 48 7.49 -5.72 -18.47
CA PRO A 48 7.49 -7.17 -18.26
C PRO A 48 6.11 -7.63 -17.76
N PRO A 49 5.39 -8.52 -18.47
CA PRO A 49 4.17 -9.12 -17.94
C PRO A 49 4.45 -10.03 -16.74
N PHE A 50 3.44 -10.17 -15.87
CA PHE A 50 3.46 -11.17 -14.80
C PHE A 50 3.38 -12.58 -15.36
N ALA A 51 4.27 -13.46 -14.90
CA ALA A 51 4.27 -14.88 -15.26
C ALA A 51 3.26 -15.71 -14.44
N THR A 52 1.98 -15.32 -14.47
CA THR A 52 0.92 -15.89 -13.61
C THR A 52 -0.27 -16.49 -14.35
N GLY A 53 -0.34 -16.36 -15.68
CA GLY A 53 -1.48 -16.83 -16.46
C GLY A 53 -1.22 -16.78 -17.96
N LEU A 54 -2.20 -17.23 -18.74
CA LEU A 54 -2.16 -17.15 -20.21
C LEU A 54 -2.42 -15.72 -20.70
N PRO A 55 -1.87 -15.34 -21.87
CA PRO A 55 -2.10 -14.01 -22.41
C PRO A 55 -3.56 -13.80 -22.84
N HIS A 56 -4.20 -12.72 -22.39
CA HIS A 56 -5.49 -12.23 -22.89
C HIS A 56 -5.33 -11.10 -23.93
N TYR A 57 -6.44 -10.64 -24.53
CA TYR A 57 -6.45 -9.61 -25.58
C TYR A 57 -5.73 -8.29 -25.21
N GLY A 58 -5.75 -7.88 -23.95
CA GLY A 58 -4.95 -6.73 -23.49
C GLY A 58 -3.44 -6.88 -23.74
N HIS A 59 -2.86 -8.06 -23.50
CA HIS A 59 -1.45 -8.32 -23.80
C HIS A 59 -1.18 -8.32 -25.30
N ILE A 60 -2.11 -8.83 -26.11
CA ILE A 60 -1.99 -8.85 -27.56
C ILE A 60 -2.04 -7.43 -28.14
N LEU A 61 -2.91 -6.56 -27.59
CA LEU A 61 -2.97 -5.15 -27.97
C LEU A 61 -1.65 -4.43 -27.69
N ALA A 62 -1.14 -4.54 -26.46
CA ALA A 62 0.13 -3.92 -26.09
C ALA A 62 1.29 -4.47 -26.95
N GLY A 63 1.36 -5.79 -27.11
CA GLY A 63 2.36 -6.47 -27.95
C GLY A 63 2.33 -6.02 -29.41
N THR A 64 1.14 -5.83 -29.99
CA THR A 64 0.97 -5.33 -31.36
C THR A 64 1.52 -3.91 -31.52
N ILE A 65 1.22 -3.00 -30.59
CA ILE A 65 1.73 -1.61 -30.64
C ILE A 65 3.26 -1.60 -30.54
N LYS A 66 3.82 -2.38 -29.59
CA LYS A 66 5.26 -2.52 -29.40
C LYS A 66 5.96 -3.04 -30.66
N ASP A 67 5.38 -4.05 -31.31
CA ASP A 67 5.92 -4.63 -32.54
C ASP A 67 5.86 -3.65 -33.73
N ILE A 68 4.74 -2.95 -33.91
CA ILE A 68 4.58 -1.96 -34.99
C ILE A 68 5.65 -0.86 -34.90
N VAL A 69 5.81 -0.26 -33.72
CA VAL A 69 6.76 0.86 -33.54
C VAL A 69 8.20 0.38 -33.71
N THR A 70 8.57 -0.76 -33.14
CA THR A 70 9.94 -1.27 -33.23
C THR A 70 10.30 -1.73 -34.64
N ARG A 71 9.36 -2.31 -35.40
CA ARG A 71 9.55 -2.58 -36.84
C ARG A 71 9.69 -1.31 -37.66
N TYR A 72 8.84 -0.32 -37.39
CA TYR A 72 8.91 0.98 -38.06
C TYR A 72 10.28 1.61 -37.85
N GLN A 73 10.79 1.67 -36.62
CA GLN A 73 12.09 2.28 -36.34
C GLN A 73 13.27 1.54 -36.97
N THR A 74 13.21 0.21 -37.04
CA THR A 74 14.19 -0.54 -37.82
C THR A 74 14.13 -0.18 -39.31
N SER A 75 12.92 -0.07 -39.89
CA SER A 75 12.77 0.30 -41.31
C SER A 75 13.22 1.73 -41.64
N THR A 76 13.26 2.63 -40.64
CA THR A 76 13.73 4.01 -40.78
C THR A 76 15.22 4.19 -40.49
N GLY A 77 15.96 3.09 -40.26
CA GLY A 77 17.41 3.12 -40.16
C GLY A 77 17.97 3.09 -38.73
N HIS A 78 17.28 2.43 -37.79
CA HIS A 78 17.78 2.24 -36.42
C HIS A 78 18.08 0.78 -36.09
N HIS A 79 19.05 0.55 -35.20
CA HIS A 79 19.18 -0.70 -34.49
C HIS A 79 18.18 -0.72 -33.33
N VAL A 80 17.35 -1.77 -33.24
CA VAL A 80 16.32 -1.87 -32.21
C VAL A 80 16.45 -3.24 -31.55
N THR A 81 17.20 -3.32 -30.45
CA THR A 81 17.24 -4.54 -29.63
C THR A 81 15.91 -4.74 -28.93
N ARG A 82 15.35 -5.95 -29.00
CA ARG A 82 14.02 -6.28 -28.45
C ARG A 82 14.16 -7.55 -27.61
N ARG A 83 14.19 -7.39 -26.28
CA ARG A 83 14.29 -8.49 -25.32
C ARG A 83 12.98 -8.59 -24.54
N PHE A 84 12.42 -9.79 -24.42
CA PHE A 84 11.23 -10.01 -23.62
C PHE A 84 11.58 -9.90 -22.13
N GLY A 85 10.66 -9.37 -21.33
CA GLY A 85 10.82 -9.25 -19.88
C GLY A 85 9.82 -10.07 -19.11
N TRP A 86 10.20 -10.57 -17.93
CA TRP A 86 9.28 -11.29 -17.04
C TRP A 86 9.27 -10.73 -15.62
N ASP A 87 8.09 -10.34 -15.16
CA ASP A 87 7.84 -10.03 -13.76
C ASP A 87 7.47 -11.34 -13.06
N CYS A 88 8.44 -11.84 -12.30
CA CYS A 88 8.46 -13.18 -11.74
C CYS A 88 8.14 -13.17 -10.25
N HIS A 89 8.07 -12.00 -9.62
CA HIS A 89 8.02 -11.86 -8.16
C HIS A 89 6.71 -11.25 -7.67
N GLY A 90 6.55 -11.28 -6.34
CA GLY A 90 5.49 -10.56 -5.66
C GLY A 90 4.15 -11.29 -5.58
N LEU A 91 3.15 -10.54 -5.14
CA LEU A 91 1.84 -11.06 -4.76
C LEU A 91 1.12 -11.83 -5.89
N PRO A 92 1.17 -11.45 -7.18
CA PRO A 92 0.49 -12.20 -8.23
C PRO A 92 0.93 -13.67 -8.31
N VAL A 93 2.24 -13.92 -8.25
CA VAL A 93 2.79 -15.29 -8.32
C VAL A 93 2.52 -16.05 -7.03
N GLU A 94 2.74 -15.44 -5.87
CA GLU A 94 2.45 -16.06 -4.57
C GLU A 94 0.96 -16.40 -4.43
N ASN A 95 0.04 -15.59 -4.95
CA ASN A 95 -1.39 -15.86 -4.87
C ASN A 95 -1.81 -17.07 -5.71
N GLU A 96 -1.22 -17.26 -6.90
CA GLU A 96 -1.45 -18.47 -7.71
C GLU A 96 -0.94 -19.72 -6.98
N ILE A 97 0.24 -19.65 -6.35
CA ILE A 97 0.80 -20.75 -5.56
C ILE A 97 -0.03 -21.02 -4.30
N ASP A 98 -0.46 -19.96 -3.60
CA ASP A 98 -1.33 -20.07 -2.42
C ASP A 98 -2.62 -20.81 -2.79
N ARG A 99 -3.23 -20.48 -3.93
CA ARG A 99 -4.42 -21.17 -4.43
C ARG A 99 -4.14 -22.62 -4.83
N LYS A 100 -3.03 -22.89 -5.51
CA LYS A 100 -2.62 -24.24 -5.94
C LYS A 100 -2.38 -25.16 -4.74
N LEU A 101 -1.71 -24.67 -3.70
CA LEU A 101 -1.32 -25.43 -2.51
C LEU A 101 -2.38 -25.37 -1.39
N GLY A 102 -3.42 -24.55 -1.56
CA GLY A 102 -4.45 -24.33 -0.54
C GLY A 102 -3.96 -23.58 0.70
N ILE A 103 -2.89 -22.78 0.55
CA ILE A 103 -2.29 -21.99 1.62
C ILE A 103 -3.17 -20.79 1.94
N LYS A 104 -3.59 -20.70 3.19
CA LYS A 104 -4.45 -19.62 3.69
C LYS A 104 -3.71 -18.69 4.63
N ARG A 105 -2.68 -19.18 5.31
CA ARG A 105 -2.01 -18.44 6.39
C ARG A 105 -0.49 -18.43 6.23
N ARG A 106 0.14 -17.37 6.74
CA ARG A 106 1.60 -17.23 6.74
C ARG A 106 2.32 -18.38 7.45
N ASP A 107 1.75 -18.89 8.55
CA ASP A 107 2.35 -19.97 9.33
C ASP A 107 2.36 -21.31 8.59
N GLU A 108 1.47 -21.52 7.62
CA GLU A 108 1.47 -22.71 6.77
C GLU A 108 2.68 -22.72 5.83
N VAL A 109 3.06 -21.56 5.29
CA VAL A 109 4.29 -21.40 4.50
C VAL A 109 5.53 -21.66 5.36
N LEU A 110 5.57 -21.09 6.57
CA LEU A 110 6.68 -21.29 7.50
C LEU A 110 6.83 -22.76 7.90
N LYS A 111 5.72 -23.48 8.10
CA LYS A 111 5.70 -24.93 8.38
C LYS A 111 6.14 -25.76 7.17
N MET A 112 5.73 -25.37 5.96
CA MET A 112 6.17 -26.02 4.72
C MET A 112 7.68 -25.87 4.49
N GLY A 113 8.21 -24.70 4.86
CA GLY A 113 9.57 -24.25 4.55
C GLY A 113 9.55 -23.20 3.45
N ILE A 114 10.21 -22.07 3.69
CA ILE A 114 10.32 -20.95 2.72
C ILE A 114 11.03 -21.42 1.45
N ASP A 115 12.00 -22.34 1.58
CA ASP A 115 12.70 -22.96 0.47
C ASP A 115 11.74 -23.68 -0.48
N LYS A 116 10.91 -24.59 0.02
CA LYS A 116 9.97 -25.35 -0.81
C LYS A 116 8.92 -24.44 -1.45
N TYR A 117 8.42 -23.46 -0.70
CA TYR A 117 7.45 -22.50 -1.21
C TYR A 117 8.03 -21.66 -2.36
N ASN A 118 9.23 -21.12 -2.17
CA ASN A 118 9.90 -20.31 -3.17
C ASN A 118 10.26 -21.11 -4.44
N GLU A 119 10.64 -22.39 -4.33
CA GLU A 119 10.87 -23.22 -5.51
C GLU A 119 9.56 -23.57 -6.27
N GLU A 120 8.42 -23.69 -5.57
CA GLU A 120 7.11 -23.79 -6.23
C GLU A 120 6.78 -22.50 -6.99
N CYS A 121 7.01 -21.33 -6.40
CA CYS A 121 6.90 -20.03 -7.07
C CYS A 121 7.83 -19.92 -8.29
N ARG A 122 9.07 -20.40 -8.20
CA ARG A 122 9.99 -20.43 -9.34
C ARG A 122 9.48 -21.33 -10.47
N SER A 123 8.89 -22.48 -10.14
CA SER A 123 8.45 -23.48 -11.13
C SER A 123 7.28 -23.01 -12.02
N ILE A 124 6.36 -22.20 -11.48
CA ILE A 124 5.17 -21.75 -12.23
C ILE A 124 5.54 -20.72 -13.31
N VAL A 125 6.58 -19.91 -13.06
CA VAL A 125 7.10 -18.92 -14.00
C VAL A 125 7.53 -19.62 -15.29
N THR A 126 8.37 -20.66 -15.19
CA THR A 126 8.87 -21.40 -16.35
C THR A 126 7.75 -21.98 -17.21
N ARG A 127 6.69 -22.49 -16.58
CA ARG A 127 5.53 -23.05 -17.31
C ARG A 127 4.83 -22.01 -18.17
N TYR A 128 4.64 -20.79 -17.66
CA TYR A 128 3.93 -19.76 -18.42
C TYR A 128 4.80 -19.15 -19.53
N VAL A 129 6.12 -19.10 -19.36
CA VAL A 129 7.04 -18.63 -20.41
C VAL A 129 6.85 -19.40 -21.72
N GLU A 130 6.81 -20.73 -21.66
CA GLU A 130 6.65 -21.59 -22.85
C GLU A 130 5.31 -21.37 -23.57
N GLU A 131 4.22 -21.19 -22.82
CA GLU A 131 2.89 -20.96 -23.39
C GLU A 131 2.77 -19.58 -24.04
N TRP A 132 3.41 -18.57 -23.45
CA TRP A 132 3.46 -17.23 -24.02
C TRP A 132 4.31 -17.17 -25.29
N GLU A 133 5.47 -17.83 -25.33
CA GLU A 133 6.31 -17.86 -26.53
C GLU A 133 5.52 -18.36 -27.75
N LYS A 134 4.72 -19.42 -27.58
CA LYS A 134 3.84 -19.95 -28.64
C LYS A 134 2.83 -18.91 -29.12
N VAL A 135 2.12 -18.25 -28.19
CA VAL A 135 1.08 -17.28 -28.55
C VAL A 135 1.67 -16.02 -29.18
N ILE A 136 2.75 -15.47 -28.62
CA ILE A 136 3.40 -14.26 -29.11
C ILE A 136 4.06 -14.49 -30.49
N THR A 137 4.65 -15.68 -30.69
CA THR A 137 5.14 -16.09 -32.01
C THR A 137 3.99 -16.15 -33.01
N ARG A 138 2.83 -16.69 -32.61
CA ARG A 138 1.66 -16.79 -33.48
C ARG A 138 1.08 -15.42 -33.87
N THR A 139 1.20 -14.41 -33.02
CA THR A 139 0.81 -13.02 -33.37
C THR A 139 1.83 -12.32 -34.26
N GLY A 140 2.99 -12.93 -34.54
CA GLY A 140 4.02 -12.38 -35.40
C GLY A 140 4.88 -11.30 -34.76
N ARG A 141 4.87 -11.17 -33.43
CA ARG A 141 5.70 -10.17 -32.72
C ARG A 141 7.16 -10.63 -32.71
N TRP A 142 8.07 -9.81 -33.23
CA TRP A 142 9.51 -10.11 -33.22
C TRP A 142 10.15 -9.62 -31.92
N ILE A 143 10.47 -10.56 -31.05
CA ILE A 143 11.01 -10.33 -29.70
C ILE A 143 11.90 -11.52 -29.29
N ASP A 144 12.99 -11.26 -28.60
CA ASP A 144 13.91 -12.30 -28.13
C ASP A 144 13.42 -12.91 -26.80
N PHE A 145 13.04 -14.19 -26.85
CA PHE A 145 12.69 -15.01 -25.68
C PHE A 145 13.88 -15.80 -25.10
N LYS A 146 14.99 -15.93 -25.84
CA LYS A 146 16.16 -16.71 -25.42
C LYS A 146 17.08 -15.91 -24.52
N ASN A 147 17.35 -14.66 -24.92
CA ASN A 147 18.05 -13.69 -24.09
C ASN A 147 17.05 -12.77 -23.41
N ASP A 148 15.99 -13.33 -22.84
CA ASP A 148 15.03 -12.54 -22.05
C ASP A 148 15.70 -11.99 -20.77
N TYR A 149 14.96 -11.23 -19.98
CA TYR A 149 15.36 -10.92 -18.62
C TYR A 149 14.23 -11.29 -17.67
N LYS A 150 14.59 -11.86 -16.53
CA LYS A 150 13.65 -12.19 -15.47
C LYS A 150 14.05 -11.44 -14.21
N THR A 151 13.07 -10.87 -13.54
CA THR A 151 13.26 -10.20 -12.24
C THR A 151 13.86 -11.12 -11.17
N MET A 152 13.70 -12.44 -11.31
CA MET A 152 14.30 -13.46 -10.45
C MET A 152 15.74 -13.87 -10.81
N ASP A 153 16.33 -13.29 -11.87
CA ASP A 153 17.71 -13.58 -12.24
C ASP A 153 18.69 -12.87 -11.30
N LEU A 154 19.80 -13.53 -10.95
CA LEU A 154 20.81 -13.00 -10.02
C LEU A 154 21.27 -11.60 -10.42
N LYS A 155 21.63 -11.42 -11.69
CA LYS A 155 22.08 -10.15 -12.26
C LYS A 155 21.03 -9.05 -12.12
N PHE A 156 19.76 -9.38 -12.34
CA PHE A 156 18.67 -8.40 -12.21
C PHE A 156 18.51 -7.96 -10.76
N MET A 157 18.46 -8.91 -9.83
CA MET A 157 18.34 -8.65 -8.39
C MET A 157 19.54 -7.86 -7.84
N GLU A 158 20.76 -8.13 -8.32
CA GLU A 158 21.95 -7.39 -7.92
C GLU A 158 21.91 -5.92 -8.36
N SER A 159 21.45 -5.64 -9.59
CA SER A 159 21.19 -4.26 -10.03
C SER A 159 20.08 -3.59 -9.21
N VAL A 160 19.03 -4.31 -8.81
CA VAL A 160 17.98 -3.78 -7.91
C VAL A 160 18.57 -3.39 -6.55
N TRP A 161 19.48 -4.20 -6.01
CA TRP A 161 20.22 -3.87 -4.78
C TRP A 161 21.06 -2.60 -4.94
N TRP A 162 21.73 -2.45 -6.08
CA TRP A 162 22.47 -1.24 -6.39
C TRP A 162 21.55 0.00 -6.47
N VAL A 163 20.41 -0.07 -7.16
CA VAL A 163 19.45 1.05 -7.23
C VAL A 163 19.01 1.46 -5.82
N PHE A 164 18.66 0.49 -4.97
CA PHE A 164 18.30 0.77 -3.59
C PHE A 164 19.45 1.42 -2.80
N SER A 165 20.69 0.96 -2.98
CA SER A 165 21.85 1.56 -2.31
C SER A 165 22.06 3.01 -2.74
N GLN A 166 21.85 3.35 -4.01
CA GLN A 166 21.93 4.74 -4.47
C GLN A 166 20.89 5.63 -3.80
N LEU A 167 19.66 5.13 -3.60
CA LEU A 167 18.63 5.87 -2.87
C LEU A 167 18.97 6.01 -1.38
N TRP A 168 19.57 4.97 -0.79
CA TRP A 168 20.05 4.98 0.58
C TRP A 168 21.13 6.04 0.79
N ASP A 169 22.15 6.06 -0.06
CA ASP A 169 23.28 6.99 0.01
C ASP A 169 22.84 8.45 -0.20
N LYS A 170 21.78 8.67 -1.01
CA LYS A 170 21.14 9.98 -1.20
C LYS A 170 20.22 10.40 -0.03
N GLY A 171 20.07 9.59 1.02
CA GLY A 171 19.17 9.86 2.15
C GLY A 171 17.69 9.86 1.78
N LEU A 172 17.33 9.18 0.69
CA LEU A 172 15.96 9.08 0.18
C LEU A 172 15.22 7.87 0.76
N VAL A 173 15.91 6.95 1.43
CA VAL A 173 15.28 5.80 2.09
C VAL A 173 15.13 6.05 3.58
N TYR A 174 14.01 5.63 4.16
CA TYR A 174 13.82 5.62 5.60
C TYR A 174 12.86 4.51 6.03
N LYS A 175 12.95 4.13 7.31
CA LYS A 175 11.98 3.23 7.94
C LYS A 175 10.85 4.07 8.54
N GLY A 176 9.62 3.65 8.35
CA GLY A 176 8.47 4.28 8.98
C GLY A 176 7.28 3.36 9.05
N PHE A 177 6.08 3.92 9.18
CA PHE A 177 4.85 3.15 9.32
C PHE A 177 3.87 3.44 8.19
N LYS A 178 3.19 2.39 7.73
CA LYS A 178 2.04 2.50 6.83
C LYS A 178 0.83 1.84 7.48
N VAL A 179 -0.30 2.53 7.50
CA VAL A 179 -1.57 1.91 7.90
C VAL A 179 -2.07 1.06 6.73
N MET A 180 -2.21 -0.24 6.96
CA MET A 180 -2.60 -1.23 5.96
C MET A 180 -3.72 -2.11 6.50
N PRO A 181 -4.60 -2.65 5.63
CA PRO A 181 -5.52 -3.70 6.05
C PRO A 181 -4.72 -4.94 6.45
N TYR A 182 -5.04 -5.48 7.63
CA TYR A 182 -4.32 -6.58 8.27
C TYR A 182 -5.29 -7.68 8.68
N SER A 183 -4.92 -8.92 8.37
CA SER A 183 -5.66 -10.11 8.79
C SER A 183 -5.01 -10.73 10.02
N THR A 184 -5.74 -10.70 11.13
CA THR A 184 -5.37 -11.37 12.39
C THR A 184 -5.36 -12.89 12.24
N GLY A 185 -6.34 -13.45 11.52
CA GLY A 185 -6.39 -14.89 11.24
C GLY A 185 -5.20 -15.41 10.41
N CYS A 186 -4.63 -14.58 9.54
CA CYS A 186 -3.50 -14.96 8.68
C CYS A 186 -2.15 -14.39 9.13
N LYS A 187 -2.14 -13.50 10.14
CA LYS A 187 -0.98 -12.75 10.66
C LYS A 187 -0.17 -12.06 9.56
N THR A 188 -0.88 -11.34 8.69
CA THR A 188 -0.25 -10.65 7.55
C THR A 188 -1.08 -9.45 7.10
N VAL A 189 -0.39 -8.46 6.54
CA VAL A 189 -1.02 -7.41 5.75
C VAL A 189 -1.64 -8.00 4.49
N LEU A 190 -2.73 -7.38 4.04
CA LEU A 190 -3.38 -7.64 2.77
C LEU A 190 -3.19 -6.43 1.85
N SER A 191 -3.28 -6.67 0.54
CA SER A 191 -3.43 -5.59 -0.43
C SER A 191 -4.81 -4.95 -0.35
N ASN A 192 -4.95 -3.73 -0.87
CA ASN A 192 -6.26 -3.07 -0.99
C ASN A 192 -7.23 -3.88 -1.86
N PHE A 193 -6.72 -4.60 -2.86
CA PHE A 193 -7.51 -5.51 -3.68
C PHE A 193 -8.05 -6.69 -2.85
N GLU A 194 -7.20 -7.36 -2.09
CA GLU A 194 -7.61 -8.48 -1.23
C GLU A 194 -8.58 -8.04 -0.12
N ALA A 195 -8.38 -6.84 0.45
CA ALA A 195 -9.29 -6.28 1.45
C ALA A 195 -10.69 -6.00 0.87
N GLY A 196 -10.77 -5.75 -0.45
CA GLY A 196 -12.02 -5.47 -1.14
C GLY A 196 -12.85 -6.69 -1.52
N GLN A 197 -12.32 -7.91 -1.39
CA GLN A 197 -12.97 -9.12 -1.93
C GLN A 197 -14.11 -9.67 -1.08
N ASN A 198 -14.16 -9.37 0.22
CA ASN A 198 -15.07 -10.02 1.16
C ASN A 198 -15.68 -9.01 2.14
N PHE A 199 -16.47 -8.09 1.62
CA PHE A 199 -17.30 -7.21 2.44
C PHE A 199 -18.52 -7.95 2.96
N LYS A 200 -18.85 -7.73 4.23
CA LYS A 200 -20.03 -8.29 4.88
C LYS A 200 -20.75 -7.23 5.69
N ASP A 201 -22.07 -7.27 5.67
CA ASP A 201 -22.88 -6.42 6.54
C ASP A 201 -22.85 -6.97 7.96
N VAL A 202 -22.36 -6.17 8.90
CA VAL A 202 -22.18 -6.56 10.30
C VAL A 202 -22.77 -5.54 11.27
N PRO A 203 -23.34 -6.01 12.40
CA PRO A 203 -23.71 -5.15 13.51
C PRO A 203 -22.45 -4.83 14.33
N ASP A 204 -21.88 -3.65 14.17
CA ASP A 204 -20.84 -3.14 15.06
C ASP A 204 -21.45 -2.26 16.16
N PRO A 205 -20.77 -2.09 17.31
CA PRO A 205 -21.17 -1.10 18.32
C PRO A 205 -21.15 0.31 17.74
N GLU A 206 -22.09 1.15 18.17
CA GLU A 206 -22.11 2.57 17.86
C GLU A 206 -22.06 3.34 19.18
N ILE A 207 -20.99 4.09 19.43
CA ILE A 207 -20.88 4.86 20.67
C ILE A 207 -20.55 6.33 20.41
N MET A 208 -21.10 7.18 21.26
CA MET A 208 -20.72 8.60 21.38
C MET A 208 -20.05 8.79 22.72
N VAL A 209 -18.84 9.36 22.70
CA VAL A 209 -17.99 9.50 23.87
C VAL A 209 -17.65 10.96 24.11
N ALA A 210 -17.79 11.38 25.37
CA ALA A 210 -17.49 12.72 25.84
C ALA A 210 -16.02 12.86 26.27
N PHE A 211 -15.37 13.89 25.77
CA PHE A 211 -14.01 14.32 26.10
C PHE A 211 -14.07 15.70 26.77
N PRO A 212 -13.95 15.80 28.10
CA PRO A 212 -14.02 17.07 28.82
C PRO A 212 -13.03 18.09 28.28
N VAL A 213 -13.47 19.32 28.04
CA VAL A 213 -12.62 20.42 27.57
C VAL A 213 -11.83 20.98 28.76
N GLY A 214 -10.50 21.04 28.63
CA GLY A 214 -9.63 21.52 29.69
C GLY A 214 -9.88 22.99 30.02
N GLY A 215 -10.25 23.28 31.27
CA GLY A 215 -10.44 24.64 31.77
C GLY A 215 -11.67 25.38 31.26
N ASP A 216 -12.67 24.68 30.69
CA ASP A 216 -13.91 25.31 30.23
C ASP A 216 -14.83 25.67 31.42
N PRO A 217 -15.35 26.91 31.50
CA PRO A 217 -16.13 27.38 32.65
C PRO A 217 -17.49 26.69 32.81
N ASP A 218 -18.03 26.09 31.74
CA ASP A 218 -19.31 25.39 31.76
C ASP A 218 -19.14 23.86 31.87
N ASN A 219 -17.93 23.38 32.13
CA ASN A 219 -17.57 21.95 32.09
C ASN A 219 -18.01 21.28 30.77
N ALA A 220 -17.80 21.97 29.64
CA ALA A 220 -18.12 21.44 28.33
C ALA A 220 -17.32 20.18 27.99
N ALA A 221 -17.88 19.30 27.16
CA ALA A 221 -17.16 18.16 26.60
C ALA A 221 -17.34 18.09 25.08
N PHE A 222 -16.27 17.81 24.35
CA PHE A 222 -16.35 17.42 22.95
C PHE A 222 -16.99 16.04 22.87
N VAL A 223 -17.91 15.83 21.93
CA VAL A 223 -18.54 14.52 21.73
C VAL A 223 -18.03 13.94 20.42
N ALA A 224 -17.29 12.85 20.47
CA ALA A 224 -16.85 12.11 19.28
C ALA A 224 -17.67 10.84 19.11
N TRP A 225 -17.84 10.42 17.86
CA TRP A 225 -18.54 9.20 17.48
C TRP A 225 -17.58 8.16 16.93
N THR A 226 -17.78 6.89 17.27
CA THR A 226 -16.99 5.78 16.71
C THR A 226 -17.79 4.49 16.64
N THR A 227 -17.45 3.67 15.64
CA THR A 227 -17.88 2.27 15.49
C THR A 227 -16.81 1.26 15.92
N THR A 228 -15.65 1.75 16.36
CA THR A 228 -14.51 0.91 16.78
C THR A 228 -14.04 1.29 18.18
N PRO A 229 -14.82 0.97 19.24
CA PRO A 229 -14.45 1.29 20.63
C PRO A 229 -13.02 0.85 21.00
N TRP A 230 -12.56 -0.29 20.49
CA TRP A 230 -11.20 -0.82 20.66
C TRP A 230 -10.06 0.12 20.25
N THR A 231 -10.32 1.15 19.44
CA THR A 231 -9.30 2.16 19.07
C THR A 231 -9.20 3.32 20.07
N LEU A 232 -10.21 3.51 20.96
CA LEU A 232 -10.24 4.59 21.96
C LEU A 232 -9.06 4.60 22.93
N PRO A 233 -8.53 3.44 23.40
CA PRO A 233 -7.31 3.41 24.21
C PRO A 233 -6.11 4.07 23.54
N SER A 234 -6.07 4.10 22.20
CA SER A 234 -4.99 4.68 21.38
C SER A 234 -5.32 6.07 20.83
N ASN A 235 -6.29 6.76 21.42
CA ASN A 235 -6.64 8.12 21.04
C ASN A 235 -5.53 9.11 21.39
N LEU A 236 -5.11 9.94 20.42
CA LEU A 236 -4.13 11.02 20.63
C LEU A 236 -4.65 12.42 20.28
N ALA A 237 -5.72 12.55 19.49
CA ALA A 237 -6.31 13.84 19.14
C ALA A 237 -7.81 13.73 18.83
N LEU A 238 -8.46 14.88 18.70
CA LEU A 238 -9.80 15.01 18.12
C LEU A 238 -9.71 15.87 16.86
N CYS A 239 -10.24 15.39 15.74
CA CYS A 239 -10.26 16.14 14.48
C CYS A 239 -11.62 16.77 14.21
N VAL A 240 -11.61 18.03 13.80
CA VAL A 240 -12.78 18.80 13.36
C VAL A 240 -12.60 19.28 11.92
N ASN A 241 -13.70 19.59 11.23
CA ASN A 241 -13.63 20.27 9.95
C ASN A 241 -13.44 21.78 10.20
N PRO A 242 -12.40 22.44 9.66
CA PRO A 242 -12.15 23.86 9.94
C PRO A 242 -13.27 24.80 9.42
N THR A 243 -14.01 24.37 8.40
CA THR A 243 -15.04 25.20 7.74
C THR A 243 -16.42 25.09 8.39
N PHE A 244 -16.68 23.99 9.09
CA PHE A 244 -17.97 23.72 9.72
C PHE A 244 -18.23 24.64 10.91
N ASP A 245 -19.51 24.87 11.15
CA ASP A 245 -19.99 25.53 12.35
C ASP A 245 -20.24 24.52 13.47
N TYR A 246 -19.66 24.80 14.63
CA TYR A 246 -19.82 24.00 15.83
C TYR A 246 -20.60 24.79 16.88
N VAL A 247 -21.37 24.07 17.67
CA VAL A 247 -22.23 24.62 18.72
C VAL A 247 -21.89 24.02 20.06
N LYS A 248 -21.85 24.88 21.07
CA LYS A 248 -21.83 24.53 22.49
C LYS A 248 -23.25 24.56 22.99
N VAL A 249 -23.78 23.42 23.40
CA VAL A 249 -25.17 23.24 23.80
C VAL A 249 -25.28 22.64 25.19
N ARG A 250 -26.23 23.14 25.99
CA ARG A 250 -26.54 22.63 27.32
C ARG A 250 -27.82 21.79 27.27
N SER A 251 -27.76 20.56 27.78
CA SER A 251 -28.94 19.73 27.98
C SER A 251 -29.86 20.37 29.03
N LYS A 252 -31.11 20.68 28.65
CA LYS A 252 -32.10 21.25 29.60
C LYS A 252 -32.48 20.26 30.71
N TYR A 253 -32.27 18.96 30.49
CA TYR A 253 -32.63 17.91 31.44
C TYR A 253 -31.50 17.54 32.38
N THR A 254 -30.29 17.35 31.84
CA THR A 254 -29.15 16.84 32.62
C THR A 254 -28.12 17.92 32.98
N GLY A 255 -28.27 19.13 32.43
CA GLY A 255 -27.33 20.24 32.65
C GLY A 255 -25.96 20.07 31.99
N LYS A 256 -25.69 18.90 31.41
CA LYS A 256 -24.43 18.60 30.71
C LYS A 256 -24.27 19.49 29.48
N VAL A 257 -23.03 19.90 29.22
CA VAL A 257 -22.67 20.79 28.12
C VAL A 257 -21.83 20.05 27.10
N TYR A 258 -22.28 20.06 25.85
CA TYR A 258 -21.64 19.34 24.75
C TYR A 258 -21.21 20.28 23.63
N VAL A 259 -20.11 19.94 22.97
CA VAL A 259 -19.62 20.60 21.76
C VAL A 259 -19.68 19.61 20.59
N ILE A 260 -20.38 20.00 19.53
CA ILE A 260 -20.59 19.20 18.30
C ILE A 260 -20.84 20.09 17.08
N ALA A 261 -20.80 19.51 15.88
CA ALA A 261 -21.16 20.22 14.66
C ALA A 261 -22.66 20.54 14.62
N GLU A 262 -23.02 21.77 14.24
CA GLU A 262 -24.41 22.25 14.20
C GLU A 262 -25.30 21.39 13.29
N CYS A 263 -24.76 20.96 12.15
CA CYS A 263 -25.44 20.11 11.18
C CYS A 263 -25.80 18.72 11.74
N LEU A 264 -25.12 18.28 12.80
CA LEU A 264 -25.28 16.96 13.42
C LEU A 264 -25.89 17.03 14.83
N LEU A 265 -26.47 18.18 15.21
CA LEU A 265 -27.17 18.35 16.50
C LEU A 265 -28.32 17.36 16.71
N SER A 266 -28.94 16.90 15.63
CA SER A 266 -30.00 15.89 15.67
C SER A 266 -29.50 14.49 16.09
N SER A 267 -28.18 14.25 16.04
CA SER A 267 -27.58 12.94 16.35
C SER A 267 -27.45 12.68 17.86
N ILE A 268 -27.39 13.73 18.68
CA ILE A 268 -27.27 13.60 20.13
C ILE A 268 -28.59 13.10 20.73
N PRO A 269 -28.55 12.11 21.64
CA PRO A 269 -29.76 11.61 22.29
C PRO A 269 -30.43 12.67 23.18
N VAL A 270 -31.76 12.60 23.27
CA VAL A 270 -32.54 13.40 24.22
C VAL A 270 -32.67 12.63 25.53
N GLU A 271 -31.89 13.01 26.55
CA GLU A 271 -31.91 12.36 27.87
C GLU A 271 -33.10 12.88 28.72
N LYS A 272 -34.32 12.38 28.48
CA LYS A 272 -35.47 12.70 29.36
C LYS A 272 -35.31 12.02 30.73
N PRO A 273 -35.65 12.68 31.85
CA PRO A 273 -35.70 12.02 33.16
C PRO A 273 -36.76 10.90 33.12
N LYS A 274 -36.39 9.70 33.58
CA LYS A 274 -37.33 8.59 33.77
C LYS A 274 -38.34 9.02 34.84
N SER A 275 -39.60 9.24 34.46
CA SER A 275 -40.68 9.47 35.42
C SER A 275 -40.84 8.22 36.30
N SER A 276 -40.53 8.36 37.58
CA SER A 276 -40.88 7.41 38.61
C SER A 276 -42.40 7.47 38.84
N ASP A 277 -43.17 6.72 38.05
CA ASP A 277 -44.49 6.25 38.48
C ASP A 277 -44.93 5.04 37.65
N SER A 278 -44.56 3.87 38.14
CA SER A 278 -45.22 2.62 37.77
C SER A 278 -46.55 2.55 38.50
N ARG A 279 -47.67 2.82 37.80
CA ARG A 279 -49.00 2.18 38.00
C ARG A 279 -50.07 2.89 37.15
N THR A 280 -50.42 2.30 36.00
CA THR A 280 -51.78 1.80 35.65
C THR A 280 -52.01 1.73 34.13
N SER A 281 -52.47 0.55 33.74
CA SER A 281 -53.25 0.16 32.55
C SER A 281 -53.48 1.14 31.39
N SER A 282 -53.01 0.70 30.21
CA SER A 282 -53.71 0.69 28.92
C SER A 282 -54.82 1.72 28.68
N SER A 283 -54.50 2.75 27.88
CA SER A 283 -55.40 3.22 26.83
C SER A 283 -54.58 3.81 25.67
N LYS A 284 -54.94 3.37 24.46
CA LYS A 284 -54.41 3.88 23.19
C LYS A 284 -54.86 5.32 23.01
N THR A 285 -53.94 6.28 23.07
CA THR A 285 -54.18 7.64 22.58
C THR A 285 -53.07 8.02 21.61
N LYS A 286 -53.44 8.11 20.33
CA LYS A 286 -52.66 8.68 19.24
C LYS A 286 -52.36 10.16 19.55
N GLY A 287 -51.10 10.57 19.45
CA GLY A 287 -50.71 11.98 19.37
C GLY A 287 -49.68 12.46 20.37
N ALA A 288 -48.53 11.79 20.50
CA ALA A 288 -47.35 12.42 21.12
C ALA A 288 -46.51 13.03 19.99
N LYS A 289 -46.49 14.37 19.87
CA LYS A 289 -45.51 15.08 19.04
C LYS A 289 -44.12 14.72 19.57
N THR A 290 -43.33 13.99 18.79
CA THR A 290 -41.88 13.85 19.01
C THR A 290 -41.26 15.25 18.98
N GLU A 291 -40.91 15.79 20.14
CA GLU A 291 -40.08 16.99 20.25
C GLU A 291 -38.80 16.79 19.45
N LYS A 292 -38.43 17.80 18.64
CA LYS A 292 -37.19 17.75 17.87
C LYS A 292 -36.01 17.89 18.86
N PRO A 293 -34.86 17.23 18.63
CA PRO A 293 -33.67 17.36 19.48
C PRO A 293 -33.29 18.82 19.79
N MET A 294 -33.48 19.74 18.83
CA MET A 294 -33.26 21.18 19.01
C MET A 294 -34.02 21.80 20.19
N ASP A 295 -35.21 21.30 20.56
CA ASP A 295 -36.01 21.91 21.64
C ASP A 295 -35.48 21.50 23.04
N SER A 296 -34.72 20.41 23.11
CA SER A 296 -34.18 19.84 24.35
C SER A 296 -32.83 20.42 24.79
N TYR A 297 -32.19 21.18 23.91
CA TYR A 297 -30.88 21.77 24.13
C TYR A 297 -30.97 23.30 24.11
N GLU A 298 -30.27 23.96 25.03
CA GLU A 298 -30.06 25.40 25.03
C GLU A 298 -28.74 25.70 24.32
N LEU A 299 -28.75 26.58 23.31
CA LEU A 299 -27.55 27.04 22.62
C LEU A 299 -26.82 28.05 23.50
N LEU A 300 -25.58 27.75 23.88
CA LEU A 300 -24.73 28.66 24.66
C LEU A 300 -23.82 29.49 23.74
N GLN A 301 -23.18 28.84 22.78
CA GLN A 301 -22.21 29.49 21.89
C GLN A 301 -22.14 28.78 20.54
N LYS A 302 -21.77 29.53 19.51
CA LYS A 302 -21.45 29.03 18.16
C LYS A 302 -20.06 29.53 17.77
N PHE A 303 -19.25 28.66 17.16
CA PHE A 303 -17.88 28.97 16.74
C PHE A 303 -17.53 28.17 15.48
N LYS A 304 -16.57 28.66 14.70
CA LYS A 304 -16.01 27.90 13.57
C LYS A 304 -15.10 26.79 14.06
N GLY A 305 -15.01 25.70 13.29
CA GLY A 305 -14.09 24.58 13.60
C GLY A 305 -12.63 25.04 13.74
N SER A 306 -12.21 26.05 12.98
CA SER A 306 -10.89 26.67 13.11
C SER A 306 -10.61 27.28 14.49
N GLU A 307 -11.64 27.72 15.21
CA GLU A 307 -11.50 28.30 16.57
C GLU A 307 -11.32 27.23 17.65
N LEU A 308 -11.66 25.98 17.34
CA LEU A 308 -11.50 24.86 18.26
C LEU A 308 -10.07 24.30 18.26
N VAL A 309 -9.29 24.58 17.21
CA VAL A 309 -7.93 24.05 17.05
C VAL A 309 -7.07 24.45 18.25
N ASN A 310 -6.27 23.50 18.74
CA ASN A 310 -5.43 23.58 19.94
C ASN A 310 -6.16 23.59 21.29
N LYS A 311 -7.50 23.55 21.34
CA LYS A 311 -8.18 23.34 22.63
C LYS A 311 -7.84 21.97 23.20
N LYS A 312 -7.33 21.95 24.43
CA LYS A 312 -6.98 20.72 25.15
C LYS A 312 -8.23 20.02 25.67
N TYR A 313 -8.17 18.70 25.74
CA TYR A 313 -9.21 17.87 26.35
C TYR A 313 -8.59 16.84 27.29
N GLU A 314 -9.41 16.30 28.19
CA GLU A 314 -8.99 15.24 29.08
C GLU A 314 -9.09 13.87 28.37
N PRO A 315 -7.97 13.14 28.18
CA PRO A 315 -7.98 11.86 27.49
C PRO A 315 -8.80 10.80 28.23
N LEU A 316 -9.33 9.82 27.49
CA LEU A 316 -10.11 8.72 28.07
C LEU A 316 -9.26 7.78 28.92
N PHE A 317 -8.03 7.52 28.49
CA PHE A 317 -7.10 6.58 29.12
C PHE A 317 -5.72 7.22 29.26
N ASN A 318 -4.94 6.77 30.24
CA ASN A 318 -3.65 7.37 30.60
C ASN A 318 -2.45 6.64 29.99
N TYR A 319 -2.65 5.76 28.99
CA TYR A 319 -1.59 4.91 28.42
C TYR A 319 -0.58 5.66 27.56
N PHE A 320 -0.89 6.88 27.13
CA PHE A 320 -0.07 7.67 26.20
C PHE A 320 0.26 9.07 26.75
N GLN A 321 0.34 9.19 28.08
CA GLN A 321 0.58 10.48 28.75
C GLN A 321 1.94 11.10 28.38
N GLU A 322 2.92 10.32 27.94
CA GLU A 322 4.19 10.84 27.42
C GLU A 322 4.04 11.74 26.18
N PHE A 323 2.91 11.65 25.47
CA PHE A 323 2.59 12.53 24.34
C PHE A 323 1.87 13.82 24.78
N SER A 324 1.63 14.05 26.08
CA SER A 324 0.80 15.16 26.58
C SER A 324 1.24 16.56 26.16
N ASP A 325 2.52 16.73 25.82
CA ASP A 325 3.08 18.01 25.38
C ASP A 325 2.54 18.43 24.00
N ALA A 326 2.29 17.45 23.12
CA ALA A 326 1.85 17.69 21.74
C ALA A 326 0.42 17.18 21.43
N ALA A 327 -0.02 16.12 22.11
CA ALA A 327 -1.29 15.41 21.91
C ALA A 327 -2.43 15.97 22.79
N PHE A 328 -3.56 15.25 22.80
CA PHE A 328 -4.77 15.54 23.60
C PHE A 328 -5.33 16.95 23.40
N ARG A 329 -5.30 17.38 22.14
CA ARG A 329 -5.88 18.63 21.66
C ARG A 329 -6.68 18.43 20.39
N VAL A 330 -7.50 19.42 20.07
CA VAL A 330 -8.25 19.45 18.81
C VAL A 330 -7.33 19.86 17.66
N VAL A 331 -7.43 19.13 16.55
CA VAL A 331 -6.79 19.39 15.25
C VAL A 331 -7.87 19.58 14.18
N ALA A 332 -7.50 20.12 13.03
CA ALA A 332 -8.45 20.34 11.94
C ALA A 332 -7.98 19.72 10.62
N ASP A 333 -8.92 19.13 9.90
CA ASP A 333 -8.72 18.60 8.54
C ASP A 333 -10.06 18.52 7.80
N ASN A 334 -10.02 18.61 6.48
CA ASN A 334 -11.22 18.64 5.63
C ASN A 334 -11.83 17.25 5.38
N TYR A 335 -11.18 16.15 5.78
CA TYR A 335 -11.75 14.80 5.64
C TYR A 335 -12.98 14.55 6.52
N VAL A 336 -13.16 15.35 7.57
CA VAL A 336 -14.32 15.23 8.47
C VAL A 336 -15.59 15.68 7.75
N THR A 337 -16.55 14.76 7.61
CA THR A 337 -17.81 14.96 6.88
C THR A 337 -18.98 15.31 7.81
N SER A 338 -20.08 15.79 7.21
CA SER A 338 -21.32 16.20 7.90
C SER A 338 -22.45 15.18 7.77
N ASP A 339 -22.21 14.00 7.20
CA ASP A 339 -23.25 13.01 6.91
C ASP A 339 -23.57 12.12 8.12
N ARG A 340 -22.59 11.82 8.97
CA ARG A 340 -22.75 10.91 10.13
C ARG A 340 -21.89 11.32 11.33
N GLY A 341 -22.22 10.76 12.48
CA GLY A 341 -21.52 11.01 13.75
C GLY A 341 -21.86 12.36 14.35
N THR A 342 -20.86 13.06 14.87
CA THR A 342 -21.01 14.34 15.60
C THR A 342 -20.24 15.51 14.95
N GLY A 343 -19.53 15.24 13.86
CA GLY A 343 -18.60 16.19 13.24
C GLY A 343 -17.30 16.36 14.01
N ILE A 344 -17.06 15.54 15.04
CA ILE A 344 -15.78 15.43 15.76
C ILE A 344 -15.35 13.97 15.68
N VAL A 345 -14.17 13.72 15.12
CA VAL A 345 -13.60 12.38 14.93
C VAL A 345 -12.50 12.17 15.96
N HIS A 346 -12.50 11.04 16.67
CA HIS A 346 -11.34 10.69 17.49
C HIS A 346 -10.23 10.15 16.58
N CYS A 347 -8.99 10.57 16.82
CA CYS A 347 -7.86 10.12 16.02
C CYS A 347 -7.03 9.10 16.79
N ALA A 348 -6.83 7.92 16.20
CA ALA A 348 -5.93 6.87 16.67
C ALA A 348 -4.92 6.54 15.54
N PRO A 349 -3.76 7.22 15.47
CA PRO A 349 -2.91 7.21 14.28
C PRO A 349 -2.30 5.84 13.93
N ALA A 350 -2.28 4.90 14.87
CA ALA A 350 -1.86 3.53 14.58
C ALA A 350 -2.91 2.71 13.81
N PHE A 351 -4.15 3.19 13.65
CA PHE A 351 -5.26 2.39 13.12
C PHE A 351 -6.09 3.08 12.01
N GLY A 352 -5.74 4.32 11.62
CA GLY A 352 -6.39 5.05 10.53
C GLY A 352 -5.38 5.79 9.66
N GLU A 353 -5.53 5.73 8.34
CA GLU A 353 -4.61 6.42 7.40
C GLU A 353 -4.73 7.95 7.53
N ASP A 354 -5.95 8.47 7.57
CA ASP A 354 -6.18 9.91 7.78
C ASP A 354 -5.74 10.34 9.18
N ASP A 355 -6.02 9.54 10.21
CA ASP A 355 -5.56 9.81 11.58
C ASP A 355 -4.03 9.91 11.65
N TYR A 356 -3.32 8.99 11.00
CA TYR A 356 -1.86 9.00 10.90
C TYR A 356 -1.35 10.26 10.21
N ARG A 357 -1.91 10.60 9.05
CA ARG A 357 -1.56 11.79 8.28
C ARG A 357 -1.78 13.07 9.07
N VAL A 358 -2.98 13.26 9.63
CA VAL A 358 -3.36 14.45 10.39
C VAL A 358 -2.49 14.61 11.64
N CYS A 359 -2.18 13.51 12.34
CA CYS A 359 -1.30 13.55 13.50
C CYS A 359 0.15 13.92 13.13
N ILE A 360 0.64 13.49 11.96
CA ILE A 360 1.97 13.91 11.44
C ILE A 360 1.97 15.39 11.09
N GLU A 361 1.00 15.86 10.29
CA GLU A 361 0.91 17.25 9.85
C GLU A 361 0.82 18.22 11.04
N ASN A 362 0.15 17.79 12.11
CA ASN A 362 0.00 18.56 13.35
C ASN A 362 1.16 18.34 14.35
N LYS A 363 2.20 17.59 14.01
CA LYS A 363 3.36 17.30 14.89
C LYS A 363 2.98 16.63 16.23
N ILE A 364 1.91 15.85 16.24
CA ILE A 364 1.55 14.99 17.39
C ILE A 364 2.45 13.75 17.41
N ILE A 365 2.73 13.21 16.23
CA ILE A 365 3.69 12.14 16.01
C ILE A 365 4.68 12.57 14.92
N ASN A 366 5.87 11.97 14.93
CA ASN A 366 6.89 12.24 13.92
C ASN A 366 6.82 11.21 12.79
N LYS A 367 7.13 11.65 11.56
CA LYS A 367 7.18 10.76 10.40
C LYS A 367 8.31 9.74 10.57
N GLY A 368 7.95 8.47 10.75
CA GLY A 368 8.88 7.35 10.79
C GLY A 368 9.39 6.94 12.17
N GLU A 369 9.04 7.66 13.24
CA GLU A 369 9.55 7.41 14.60
C GLU A 369 8.42 7.35 15.62
N ASN A 370 8.61 6.55 16.69
CA ASN A 370 7.83 6.57 17.93
C ASN A 370 6.32 6.30 17.80
N LEU A 371 5.85 5.71 16.69
CA LEU A 371 4.48 5.22 16.62
C LEU A 371 4.35 3.94 17.43
N VAL A 372 3.62 4.01 18.53
CA VAL A 372 3.31 2.86 19.37
C VAL A 372 2.07 2.16 18.82
N VAL A 373 2.25 0.97 18.26
CA VAL A 373 1.14 0.10 17.83
C VAL A 373 0.76 -0.81 18.99
N ALA A 374 -0.33 -0.49 19.66
CA ALA A 374 -0.72 -1.14 20.92
C ALA A 374 -1.42 -2.49 20.76
N VAL A 375 -1.42 -3.04 19.55
CA VAL A 375 -2.07 -4.31 19.17
C VAL A 375 -1.04 -5.19 18.46
N ASP A 376 -0.88 -6.44 18.92
CA ASP A 376 0.07 -7.41 18.39
C ASP A 376 -0.42 -8.08 17.08
N ASP A 377 0.39 -8.99 16.54
CA ASP A 377 0.10 -9.75 15.31
C ASP A 377 -1.13 -10.66 15.39
N ASP A 378 -1.57 -11.03 16.59
CA ASP A 378 -2.79 -11.80 16.82
C ASP A 378 -4.04 -10.91 16.89
N GLY A 379 -3.87 -9.59 16.88
CA GLY A 379 -4.97 -8.65 17.10
C GLY A 379 -5.34 -8.52 18.57
N CYS A 380 -4.42 -8.87 19.47
CA CYS A 380 -4.58 -8.73 20.91
C CYS A 380 -3.88 -7.47 21.42
N PHE A 381 -4.40 -6.86 22.48
CA PHE A 381 -3.75 -5.71 23.09
C PHE A 381 -2.42 -6.10 23.73
N THR A 382 -1.39 -5.29 23.46
CA THR A 382 -0.07 -5.42 24.09
C THR A 382 -0.11 -5.01 25.57
N GLU A 383 1.00 -5.22 26.30
CA GLU A 383 1.17 -4.75 27.69
C GLU A 383 1.01 -3.23 27.85
N ARG A 384 1.09 -2.46 26.75
CA ARG A 384 0.86 -1.02 26.76
C ARG A 384 -0.54 -0.64 27.22
N ILE A 385 -1.55 -1.45 26.88
CA ILE A 385 -2.95 -1.25 27.27
C ILE A 385 -3.24 -2.17 28.43
N THR A 386 -2.92 -1.71 29.65
CA THR A 386 -2.90 -2.56 30.85
C THR A 386 -4.26 -3.20 31.16
N ASP A 387 -5.36 -2.46 30.99
CA ASP A 387 -6.68 -2.92 31.44
C ASP A 387 -7.28 -4.00 30.52
N PHE A 388 -6.78 -4.10 29.27
CA PHE A 388 -7.29 -5.03 28.26
C PHE A 388 -6.19 -5.94 27.67
N SER A 389 -5.02 -5.98 28.31
CA SER A 389 -3.85 -6.68 27.81
C SER A 389 -4.14 -8.16 27.54
N GLY A 390 -3.63 -8.67 26.41
CA GLY A 390 -3.81 -10.04 25.95
C GLY A 390 -5.20 -10.36 25.38
N ARG A 391 -6.15 -9.42 25.39
CA ARG A 391 -7.49 -9.63 24.82
C ARG A 391 -7.55 -9.21 23.36
N TYR A 392 -8.30 -9.98 22.56
CA TYR A 392 -8.60 -9.66 21.17
C TYR A 392 -9.43 -8.38 21.07
N VAL A 393 -9.08 -7.49 20.13
CA VAL A 393 -9.66 -6.13 20.02
C VAL A 393 -11.19 -6.10 19.96
N LYS A 394 -11.82 -7.00 19.18
CA LYS A 394 -13.29 -7.04 19.05
C LYS A 394 -13.98 -7.59 20.29
N ASP A 395 -13.31 -8.48 21.04
CA ASP A 395 -13.86 -9.02 22.29
C ASP A 395 -13.79 -7.99 23.42
N ALA A 396 -12.84 -7.07 23.35
CA ALA A 396 -12.64 -5.99 24.32
C ALA A 396 -13.61 -4.80 24.12
N ASP A 397 -14.31 -4.71 22.98
CA ASP A 397 -15.23 -3.59 22.71
C ASP A 397 -16.27 -3.41 23.84
N LYS A 398 -16.81 -4.51 24.38
CA LYS A 398 -17.78 -4.46 25.49
C LYS A 398 -17.17 -3.89 26.77
N ASP A 399 -15.99 -4.36 27.15
CA ASP A 399 -15.31 -3.93 28.37
C ASP A 399 -14.85 -2.47 28.27
N ILE A 400 -14.46 -2.03 27.07
CA ILE A 400 -14.12 -0.63 26.81
C ILE A 400 -15.35 0.26 26.95
N ILE A 401 -16.50 -0.16 26.41
CA ILE A 401 -17.77 0.56 26.59
C ILE A 401 -18.13 0.65 28.08
N GLU A 402 -17.96 -0.43 28.84
CA GLU A 402 -18.19 -0.44 30.28
C GLU A 402 -17.22 0.49 31.03
N ALA A 403 -15.94 0.52 30.65
CA ALA A 403 -14.95 1.43 31.24
C ALA A 403 -15.28 2.90 30.95
N VAL A 404 -15.69 3.23 29.72
CA VAL A 404 -16.13 4.57 29.33
C VAL A 404 -17.39 4.98 30.09
N LYS A 405 -18.33 4.05 30.27
CA LYS A 405 -19.55 4.25 31.08
C LYS A 405 -19.21 4.45 32.56
N GLY A 406 -18.29 3.67 33.12
CA GLY A 406 -17.82 3.78 34.51
C GLY A 406 -17.17 5.14 34.79
N LYS A 407 -16.52 5.74 33.81
CA LYS A 407 -15.99 7.12 33.86
C LYS A 407 -17.06 8.21 33.65
N GLY A 408 -18.32 7.84 33.42
CA GLY A 408 -19.41 8.79 33.15
C GLY A 408 -19.31 9.50 31.79
N ARG A 409 -18.46 9.00 30.88
CA ARG A 409 -18.15 9.66 29.59
C ARG A 409 -18.94 9.09 28.39
N LEU A 410 -19.79 8.09 28.61
CA LEU A 410 -20.65 7.53 27.57
C LEU A 410 -21.90 8.40 27.37
N VAL A 411 -22.08 8.97 26.18
CA VAL A 411 -23.23 9.82 25.82
C VAL A 411 -24.34 8.99 25.17
N LYS A 412 -23.97 8.13 24.22
CA LYS A 412 -24.90 7.25 23.49
C LYS A 412 -24.23 5.90 23.30
N THR A 413 -25.02 4.84 23.40
CA THR A 413 -24.64 3.50 22.97
C THR A 413 -25.74 2.92 22.10
N GLY A 414 -25.36 2.22 21.04
CA GLY A 414 -26.25 1.61 20.08
C GLY A 414 -25.53 0.53 19.28
N SER A 415 -26.17 0.06 18.21
CA SER A 415 -25.56 -0.81 17.22
C SER A 415 -25.84 -0.23 15.84
N PHE A 416 -24.87 -0.35 14.95
CA PHE A 416 -24.90 0.19 13.62
C PHE A 416 -24.56 -0.92 12.62
N MET A 417 -25.47 -1.12 11.66
CA MET A 417 -25.27 -2.06 10.56
C MET A 417 -24.55 -1.36 9.42
N HIS A 418 -23.39 -1.87 9.04
CA HIS A 418 -22.62 -1.38 7.90
C HIS A 418 -21.82 -2.49 7.22
N SER A 419 -21.35 -2.19 6.02
CA SER A 419 -20.47 -3.08 5.29
C SER A 419 -19.04 -2.95 5.83
N TYR A 420 -18.49 -4.04 6.36
CA TYR A 420 -17.15 -4.09 6.94
C TYR A 420 -16.28 -5.11 6.18
N PRO A 421 -14.97 -4.84 5.99
CA PRO A 421 -14.11 -5.75 5.26
C PRO A 421 -13.67 -6.95 6.12
N PHE A 422 -13.80 -8.16 5.55
CA PHE A 422 -13.33 -9.40 6.16
C PHE A 422 -12.18 -9.98 5.34
N CYS A 423 -11.31 -10.74 5.99
CA CYS A 423 -10.30 -11.51 5.29
C CYS A 423 -11.00 -12.54 4.40
N TRP A 424 -10.67 -12.54 3.11
CA TRP A 424 -11.21 -13.51 2.15
C TRP A 424 -10.72 -14.94 2.43
N ARG A 425 -9.55 -15.10 3.09
CA ARG A 425 -8.93 -16.39 3.41
C ARG A 425 -9.43 -16.99 4.71
N SER A 426 -9.33 -16.24 5.82
CA SER A 426 -9.68 -16.71 7.17
C SER A 426 -11.13 -16.43 7.57
N GLY A 427 -11.81 -15.52 6.88
CA GLY A 427 -13.14 -15.07 7.26
C GLY A 427 -13.18 -14.24 8.55
N THR A 428 -12.04 -13.78 9.08
CA THR A 428 -11.97 -12.89 10.25
C THR A 428 -12.13 -11.42 9.84
N PRO A 429 -12.67 -10.53 10.70
CA PRO A 429 -12.70 -9.09 10.42
C PRO A 429 -11.28 -8.55 10.16
N LEU A 430 -11.12 -7.65 9.19
CA LEU A 430 -9.83 -6.97 8.98
C LEU A 430 -9.67 -5.81 9.95
N LEU A 431 -8.43 -5.56 10.33
CA LEU A 431 -8.05 -4.37 11.10
C LEU A 431 -7.18 -3.49 10.21
N TYR A 432 -7.42 -2.19 10.21
CA TYR A 432 -6.41 -1.27 9.71
C TYR A 432 -5.41 -1.04 10.82
N ARG A 433 -4.13 -1.35 10.57
CA ARG A 433 -3.07 -1.10 11.54
C ARG A 433 -1.80 -0.60 10.86
N ALA A 434 -1.06 0.19 11.59
CA ALA A 434 0.28 0.59 11.23
C ALA A 434 1.20 -0.63 11.27
N VAL A 435 1.91 -0.84 10.17
CA VAL A 435 2.98 -1.82 10.05
C VAL A 435 4.29 -1.11 9.69
N PRO A 436 5.43 -1.57 10.22
CA PRO A 436 6.72 -1.04 9.82
C PRO A 436 6.94 -1.32 8.32
N SER A 437 7.44 -0.32 7.60
CA SER A 437 7.76 -0.41 6.18
C SER A 437 8.97 0.46 5.87
N TRP A 438 9.69 0.10 4.82
CA TRP A 438 10.70 0.96 4.21
C TRP A 438 10.05 1.82 3.15
N PHE A 439 10.47 3.08 3.09
CA PHE A 439 9.90 4.10 2.20
C PHE A 439 10.98 4.79 1.40
N VAL A 440 10.64 5.15 0.16
CA VAL A 440 11.38 6.12 -0.66
C VAL A 440 10.70 7.49 -0.54
N ARG A 441 11.49 8.54 -0.30
CA ARG A 441 11.07 9.94 -0.13
C ARG A 441 10.69 10.59 -1.47
N VAL A 442 9.60 10.12 -2.07
CA VAL A 442 9.08 10.65 -3.34
C VAL A 442 8.64 12.11 -3.21
N GLU A 443 8.15 12.52 -2.04
CA GLU A 443 7.72 13.91 -1.80
C GLU A 443 8.85 14.92 -2.05
N LYS A 444 10.11 14.54 -1.77
CA LYS A 444 11.29 15.39 -2.03
C LYS A 444 11.66 15.50 -3.51
N LEU A 445 11.20 14.56 -4.34
CA LEU A 445 11.51 14.49 -5.76
C LEU A 445 10.38 15.07 -6.63
N LYS A 446 9.26 15.47 -6.02
CA LYS A 446 8.02 15.82 -6.73
C LYS A 446 8.23 16.87 -7.82
N ASP A 447 8.95 17.94 -7.53
CA ASP A 447 9.17 19.03 -8.48
C ASP A 447 10.00 18.55 -9.69
N GLN A 448 11.04 17.75 -9.44
CA GLN A 448 11.84 17.13 -10.50
C GLN A 448 11.00 16.15 -11.35
N LEU A 449 10.11 15.38 -10.72
CA LEU A 449 9.21 14.47 -11.44
C LEU A 449 8.25 15.26 -12.35
N LEU A 450 7.67 16.35 -11.86
CA LEU A 450 6.77 17.18 -12.67
C LEU A 450 7.52 17.83 -13.84
N GLU A 451 8.75 18.30 -13.62
CA GLU A 451 9.61 18.85 -14.66
C GLU A 451 9.97 17.79 -15.71
N ASN A 452 10.46 16.63 -15.30
CA ASN A 452 10.79 15.54 -16.20
C ASN A 452 9.54 15.12 -17.00
N ASN A 453 8.36 15.12 -16.38
CA ASN A 453 7.14 14.64 -17.03
C ASN A 453 6.75 15.62 -18.14
N SER A 454 6.97 16.92 -17.91
CA SER A 454 6.74 17.95 -18.93
C SER A 454 7.57 17.73 -20.20
N GLN A 455 8.77 17.14 -20.09
CA GLN A 455 9.68 16.86 -21.20
C GLN A 455 9.34 15.56 -21.96
N THR A 456 8.44 14.73 -21.42
CA THR A 456 8.02 13.48 -22.07
C THR A 456 6.89 13.68 -23.08
N TYR A 457 6.86 12.82 -24.11
CA TYR A 457 5.81 12.76 -25.11
C TYR A 457 4.87 11.59 -24.82
N TRP A 458 3.56 11.86 -24.73
CA TRP A 458 2.53 10.87 -24.42
C TRP A 458 1.50 10.82 -25.53
N VAL A 459 1.06 9.62 -25.88
CA VAL A 459 -0.08 9.45 -26.78
C VAL A 459 -1.13 8.60 -26.06
N PRO A 460 -2.36 9.11 -25.85
CA PRO A 460 -2.84 10.47 -26.16
C PRO A 460 -2.43 11.52 -25.10
N ASP A 461 -2.23 12.77 -25.53
CA ASP A 461 -1.70 13.88 -24.71
C ASP A 461 -2.46 14.08 -23.39
N TYR A 462 -3.79 13.96 -23.38
CA TYR A 462 -4.59 14.21 -22.17
C TYR A 462 -4.25 13.27 -21.00
N VAL A 463 -3.67 12.09 -21.27
CA VAL A 463 -3.26 11.14 -20.22
C VAL A 463 -2.11 11.70 -19.41
N LYS A 464 -1.15 12.37 -20.07
CA LYS A 464 -0.04 13.07 -19.42
C LYS A 464 -0.55 14.06 -18.39
N ASP A 465 -1.40 14.99 -18.80
CA ASP A 465 -1.81 16.09 -17.95
C ASP A 465 -2.88 15.68 -16.94
N LYS A 466 -3.93 14.98 -17.38
CA LYS A 466 -5.11 14.75 -16.53
C LYS A 466 -4.98 13.54 -15.62
N ARG A 467 -4.22 12.51 -16.03
CA ARG A 467 -4.09 11.28 -15.23
C ARG A 467 -2.74 11.17 -14.55
N PHE A 468 -1.65 11.42 -15.26
CA PHE A 468 -0.31 11.21 -14.71
C PHE A 468 0.17 12.43 -13.89
N HIS A 469 0.14 13.63 -14.48
CA HIS A 469 0.58 14.87 -13.84
C HIS A 469 -0.21 15.18 -12.56
N ASN A 470 -1.55 15.20 -12.62
CA ASN A 470 -2.41 15.39 -11.45
C ASN A 470 -2.14 14.40 -10.29
N TRP A 471 -1.65 13.20 -10.62
CA TRP A 471 -1.28 12.21 -9.61
C TRP A 471 0.10 12.48 -9.02
N LEU A 472 1.07 12.83 -9.86
CA LEU A 472 2.41 13.24 -9.41
C LEU A 472 2.34 14.46 -8.47
N GLU A 473 1.45 15.42 -8.73
CA GLU A 473 1.24 16.59 -7.86
C GLU A 473 0.89 16.22 -6.40
N ASN A 474 0.25 15.06 -6.21
CA ASN A 474 -0.23 14.54 -4.95
C ASN A 474 0.53 13.26 -4.52
N ALA A 475 1.68 12.98 -5.14
CA ALA A 475 2.48 11.81 -4.84
C ALA A 475 2.96 11.85 -3.38
N ARG A 476 2.77 10.73 -2.68
CA ARG A 476 3.25 10.50 -1.31
C ARG A 476 4.48 9.58 -1.35
N ASP A 477 5.20 9.53 -0.24
CA ASP A 477 6.31 8.59 -0.09
C ASP A 477 5.89 7.14 -0.37
N TRP A 478 6.74 6.44 -1.13
CA TRP A 478 6.42 5.11 -1.64
C TRP A 478 6.92 4.04 -0.68
N ALA A 479 5.99 3.24 -0.14
CA ALA A 479 6.31 2.04 0.63
C ALA A 479 6.83 0.93 -0.29
N ILE A 480 8.13 0.63 -0.20
CA ILE A 480 8.86 -0.29 -1.08
C ILE A 480 9.13 -1.66 -0.46
N SER A 481 8.81 -1.87 0.83
CA SER A 481 8.97 -3.18 1.47
C SER A 481 7.66 -3.96 1.56
N ARG A 482 7.75 -5.28 1.50
CA ARG A 482 6.64 -6.22 1.61
C ARG A 482 7.05 -7.37 2.52
N SER A 483 6.22 -7.67 3.52
CA SER A 483 6.46 -8.80 4.42
C SER A 483 6.01 -10.12 3.78
N ARG A 484 6.67 -10.53 2.69
CA ARG A 484 6.33 -11.69 1.84
C ARG A 484 7.54 -12.64 1.69
N PHE A 485 7.43 -13.70 0.90
CA PHE A 485 8.44 -14.76 0.81
C PHE A 485 9.16 -14.77 -0.54
N TRP A 486 8.42 -14.55 -1.64
CA TRP A 486 8.92 -14.60 -3.00
C TRP A 486 9.07 -13.20 -3.62
N GLY A 487 10.31 -12.74 -3.70
CA GLY A 487 10.70 -11.43 -4.23
C GLY A 487 12.17 -11.15 -3.99
N THR A 488 12.70 -10.09 -4.60
CA THR A 488 14.06 -9.61 -4.34
C THR A 488 14.14 -9.17 -2.88
N PRO A 489 15.03 -9.73 -2.03
CA PRO A 489 15.05 -9.34 -0.64
C PRO A 489 15.65 -7.95 -0.44
N LEU A 490 15.19 -7.19 0.57
CA LEU A 490 15.82 -5.90 0.89
C LEU A 490 17.25 -6.12 1.37
N PRO A 491 18.25 -5.38 0.83
CA PRO A 491 19.66 -5.61 1.14
C PRO A 491 20.12 -4.87 2.41
N VAL A 492 19.30 -4.90 3.46
CA VAL A 492 19.54 -4.16 4.70
C VAL A 492 19.87 -5.14 5.82
N TRP A 493 21.11 -5.11 6.32
CA TRP A 493 21.56 -5.84 7.50
C TRP A 493 21.56 -4.90 8.71
N ILE A 494 20.97 -5.34 9.82
CA ILE A 494 20.78 -4.52 11.03
C ILE A 494 21.25 -5.30 12.26
N SER A 495 21.89 -4.61 13.20
CA SER A 495 22.27 -5.15 14.51
C SER A 495 21.07 -5.41 15.40
N GLY A 496 21.23 -6.25 16.44
CA GLY A 496 20.12 -6.59 17.34
C GLY A 496 19.52 -5.41 18.11
N ASP A 497 20.31 -4.35 18.35
CA ASP A 497 19.91 -3.08 18.96
C ASP A 497 19.37 -2.05 17.95
N GLY A 498 19.50 -2.30 16.64
CA GLY A 498 19.02 -1.39 15.60
C GLY A 498 19.91 -0.18 15.29
N GLU A 499 21.05 -0.02 15.98
CA GLU A 499 21.91 1.17 15.85
C GLU A 499 22.88 1.09 14.67
N GLU A 500 23.23 -0.11 14.21
CA GLU A 500 24.13 -0.33 13.07
C GLU A 500 23.35 -0.91 11.90
N ILE A 501 23.38 -0.21 10.78
CA ILE A 501 22.73 -0.59 9.53
C ILE A 501 23.77 -0.64 8.42
N VAL A 502 23.85 -1.77 7.74
CA VAL A 502 24.69 -1.95 6.55
C VAL A 502 23.79 -2.25 5.36
N VAL A 503 23.86 -1.38 4.35
CA VAL A 503 23.20 -1.59 3.05
C VAL A 503 24.17 -2.20 2.06
N ILE A 504 23.77 -3.33 1.49
CA ILE A 504 24.54 -4.07 0.50
C ILE A 504 24.14 -3.62 -0.90
N ASP A 505 25.15 -3.31 -1.72
CA ASP A 505 24.98 -2.79 -3.08
C ASP A 505 25.30 -3.85 -4.15
N SER A 506 25.92 -4.97 -3.78
CA SER A 506 26.43 -5.98 -4.69
C SER A 506 26.66 -7.32 -3.99
N VAL A 507 26.64 -8.39 -4.77
CA VAL A 507 27.02 -9.75 -4.35
C VAL A 507 28.46 -9.73 -3.84
N ALA A 508 29.37 -9.06 -4.56
CA ALA A 508 30.78 -8.96 -4.16
C ALA A 508 30.97 -8.33 -2.77
N LYS A 509 30.22 -7.27 -2.44
CA LYS A 509 30.25 -6.66 -1.10
C LYS A 509 29.70 -7.60 -0.04
N LEU A 510 28.62 -8.32 -0.32
CA LEU A 510 28.08 -9.32 0.62
C LEU A 510 29.08 -10.43 0.90
N GLU A 511 29.69 -11.00 -0.14
CA GLU A 511 30.70 -12.06 0.02
C GLU A 511 31.90 -11.57 0.84
N LYS A 512 32.37 -10.34 0.57
CA LYS A 512 33.50 -9.74 1.28
C LYS A 512 33.21 -9.55 2.77
N LEU A 513 32.02 -9.07 3.12
CA LEU A 513 31.66 -8.75 4.51
C LEU A 513 31.24 -9.99 5.32
N SER A 514 30.60 -10.96 4.68
CA SER A 514 30.09 -12.17 5.35
C SER A 514 31.06 -13.35 5.31
N GLY A 515 31.97 -13.39 4.32
CA GLY A 515 32.80 -14.56 3.99
C GLY A 515 32.04 -15.71 3.31
N ALA A 516 30.73 -15.57 3.09
CA ALA A 516 29.90 -16.57 2.41
C ALA A 516 29.97 -16.41 0.89
N LYS A 517 29.74 -17.51 0.16
CA LYS A 517 29.56 -17.50 -1.30
C LYS A 517 28.09 -17.39 -1.67
N VAL A 518 27.77 -16.56 -2.64
CA VAL A 518 26.39 -16.20 -3.00
C VAL A 518 26.16 -16.48 -4.48
N PHE A 519 25.24 -17.40 -4.75
CA PHE A 519 24.85 -17.80 -6.11
C PHE A 519 23.40 -17.46 -6.45
N ASP A 520 22.63 -17.08 -5.44
CA ASP A 520 21.21 -16.75 -5.55
C ASP A 520 20.88 -15.80 -4.39
N LEU A 521 20.21 -14.69 -4.70
CA LEU A 521 19.83 -13.66 -3.74
C LEU A 521 18.46 -13.88 -3.09
N HIS A 522 17.72 -14.93 -3.45
CA HIS A 522 16.41 -15.16 -2.85
C HIS A 522 16.50 -15.42 -1.35
N ARG A 523 15.42 -15.06 -0.65
CA ARG A 523 15.31 -15.07 0.80
C ARG A 523 15.82 -16.37 1.46
N HIS A 524 15.38 -17.53 0.98
CA HIS A 524 15.78 -18.85 1.49
C HIS A 524 17.26 -19.20 1.27
N LYS A 525 17.96 -18.43 0.43
CA LYS A 525 19.39 -18.60 0.11
C LYS A 525 20.30 -17.63 0.86
N ILE A 526 19.77 -16.52 1.38
CA ILE A 526 20.61 -15.48 2.02
C ILE A 526 20.22 -15.09 3.45
N ASP A 527 19.03 -15.45 3.95
CA ASP A 527 18.59 -15.05 5.30
C ASP A 527 19.51 -15.57 6.43
N HIS A 528 20.20 -16.68 6.20
CA HIS A 528 21.15 -17.25 7.15
C HIS A 528 22.51 -16.54 7.15
N ILE A 529 22.81 -15.71 6.13
CA ILE A 529 24.07 -14.99 5.99
C ILE A 529 24.08 -13.80 6.95
N THR A 530 25.07 -13.78 7.85
CA THR A 530 25.26 -12.71 8.83
C THR A 530 26.53 -11.92 8.54
N ILE A 531 26.57 -10.66 8.97
CA ILE A 531 27.74 -9.79 8.85
C ILE A 531 28.26 -9.48 10.26
N PRO A 532 29.54 -9.68 10.58
CA PRO A 532 30.11 -9.26 11.87
C PRO A 532 29.94 -7.76 12.09
N SER A 533 29.56 -7.34 13.30
CA SER A 533 29.45 -5.92 13.64
C SER A 533 30.81 -5.21 13.52
N SER A 534 30.80 -4.03 12.88
CA SER A 534 32.00 -3.18 12.80
C SER A 534 32.29 -2.44 14.11
N ARG A 535 31.31 -2.40 15.03
CA ARG A 535 31.43 -1.79 16.37
C ARG A 535 32.21 -2.65 17.36
N GLY A 536 32.29 -3.96 17.13
CA GLY A 536 33.05 -4.89 17.95
C GLY A 536 32.34 -6.24 18.15
N PRO A 537 33.05 -7.31 18.54
CA PRO A 537 32.47 -8.65 18.76
C PRO A 537 31.36 -8.69 19.81
N GLU A 538 31.37 -7.77 20.78
CA GLU A 538 30.38 -7.64 21.85
C GLU A 538 28.98 -7.25 21.35
N PHE A 539 28.91 -6.58 20.19
CA PHE A 539 27.65 -6.23 19.52
C PHE A 539 27.12 -7.35 18.62
N GLY A 540 27.88 -8.46 18.50
CA GLY A 540 27.49 -9.66 17.77
C GLY A 540 27.52 -9.49 16.25
N VAL A 541 26.42 -9.86 15.60
CA VAL A 541 26.30 -9.87 14.13
C VAL A 541 25.06 -9.12 13.69
N LEU A 542 25.12 -8.54 12.50
CA LEU A 542 23.98 -7.98 11.80
C LEU A 542 23.25 -9.09 11.05
N ARG A 543 21.92 -8.98 11.00
CA ARG A 543 21.03 -9.88 10.27
C ARG A 543 20.21 -9.09 9.25
N ARG A 544 19.92 -9.71 8.11
CA ARG A 544 19.05 -9.11 7.09
C ARG A 544 17.65 -8.86 7.68
N VAL A 545 17.03 -7.75 7.32
CA VAL A 545 15.59 -7.54 7.57
C VAL A 545 14.77 -8.60 6.84
N ASP A 546 13.59 -8.97 7.35
CA ASP A 546 12.80 -10.05 6.73
C ASP A 546 12.14 -9.67 5.40
N ASP A 547 11.95 -8.38 5.14
CA ASP A 547 11.15 -7.89 4.03
C ASP A 547 11.80 -8.16 2.66
N VAL A 548 10.93 -8.30 1.64
CA VAL A 548 11.28 -8.29 0.23
C VAL A 548 10.76 -7.01 -0.44
N PHE A 549 11.24 -6.69 -1.63
CA PHE A 549 10.82 -5.51 -2.36
C PHE A 549 9.36 -5.62 -2.84
N ASP A 550 8.74 -4.47 -2.99
CA ASP A 550 7.59 -4.29 -3.87
C ASP A 550 7.98 -4.66 -5.31
N CYS A 551 7.22 -5.50 -6.01
CA CYS A 551 7.55 -5.90 -7.39
C CYS A 551 7.59 -4.69 -8.36
N TRP A 552 6.87 -3.62 -8.04
CA TRP A 552 6.96 -2.34 -8.76
C TRP A 552 8.35 -1.68 -8.65
N PHE A 553 9.11 -1.94 -7.58
CA PHE A 553 10.50 -1.50 -7.45
C PHE A 553 11.42 -2.25 -8.40
N GLU A 554 11.19 -3.55 -8.56
CA GLU A 554 11.96 -4.39 -9.46
C GLU A 554 11.69 -4.04 -10.93
N SER A 555 10.41 -4.00 -11.33
CA SER A 555 10.02 -3.55 -12.67
C SER A 555 10.41 -2.10 -12.94
N GLY A 556 10.38 -1.25 -11.90
CA GLY A 556 10.91 0.12 -11.95
C GLY A 556 12.41 0.21 -12.23
N SER A 557 13.17 -0.74 -11.70
CA SER A 557 14.62 -0.82 -11.88
C SER A 557 15.01 -1.46 -13.22
N MET A 558 14.04 -1.93 -14.01
CA MET A 558 14.26 -2.60 -15.29
C MET A 558 15.25 -1.86 -16.21
N PRO A 559 15.19 -0.53 -16.41
CA PRO A 559 16.11 0.18 -17.32
C PRO A 559 17.60 0.01 -16.98
N TYR A 560 17.92 -0.28 -15.72
CA TYR A 560 19.27 -0.58 -15.24
C TYR A 560 19.51 -2.10 -15.20
N ALA A 561 18.54 -2.83 -14.65
CA ALA A 561 18.70 -4.22 -14.26
C ALA A 561 18.72 -5.20 -15.43
N TYR A 562 18.04 -4.92 -16.54
CA TYR A 562 18.00 -5.82 -17.70
C TYR A 562 19.37 -6.00 -18.39
N ILE A 563 20.27 -5.02 -18.23
CA ILE A 563 21.64 -5.01 -18.74
C ILE A 563 22.68 -5.19 -17.63
N HIS A 564 22.26 -5.53 -16.41
CA HIS A 564 23.15 -5.70 -15.25
C HIS A 564 23.99 -4.45 -14.90
N TYR A 565 23.44 -3.26 -15.15
CA TYR A 565 24.10 -2.01 -14.76
C TYR A 565 24.13 -1.88 -13.22
N PRO A 566 25.22 -1.38 -12.60
CA PRO A 566 26.44 -0.84 -13.22
C PRO A 566 27.58 -1.87 -13.38
N PHE A 567 27.32 -3.14 -13.10
CA PHE A 567 28.35 -4.18 -13.08
C PHE A 567 28.82 -4.56 -14.49
N GLU A 568 27.91 -4.51 -15.46
CA GLU A 568 28.16 -4.73 -16.88
C GLU A 568 27.47 -3.63 -17.70
N ASN A 569 27.86 -3.50 -18.98
CA ASN A 569 27.19 -2.65 -19.97
C ASN A 569 27.08 -1.15 -19.61
N GLU A 570 28.00 -0.62 -18.80
CA GLU A 570 28.04 0.79 -18.39
C GLU A 570 28.08 1.75 -19.58
N GLU A 571 28.96 1.51 -20.56
CA GLU A 571 29.04 2.35 -21.77
C GLU A 571 27.74 2.34 -22.58
N PHE A 572 27.08 1.18 -22.67
CA PHE A 572 25.82 1.06 -23.38
C PHE A 572 24.73 1.88 -22.66
N PHE A 573 24.66 1.79 -21.33
CA PHE A 573 23.72 2.57 -20.54
C PHE A 573 23.98 4.08 -20.72
N ALA A 574 25.23 4.53 -20.55
CA ALA A 574 25.58 5.95 -20.61
C ALA A 574 25.28 6.60 -21.98
N LYS A 575 25.39 5.85 -23.08
CA LYS A 575 25.12 6.35 -24.44
C LYS A 575 23.63 6.34 -24.79
N ASN A 576 22.85 5.45 -24.19
CA ASN A 576 21.50 5.13 -24.67
C ASN A 576 20.37 5.35 -23.65
N PHE A 577 20.70 5.80 -22.43
CA PHE A 577 19.73 6.32 -21.47
C PHE A 577 19.57 7.84 -21.65
N PRO A 578 18.35 8.40 -21.66
CA PRO A 578 17.05 7.74 -21.45
C PRO A 578 16.56 6.93 -22.66
N GLY A 579 15.75 5.89 -22.40
CA GLY A 579 15.13 5.07 -23.45
C GLY A 579 14.15 5.86 -24.34
N HIS A 580 13.90 5.37 -25.56
CA HIS A 580 13.16 6.10 -26.59
C HIS A 580 11.65 5.81 -26.59
N PHE A 581 11.24 4.60 -26.20
CA PHE A 581 9.85 4.18 -26.29
C PHE A 581 9.45 3.08 -25.31
N VAL A 582 8.26 3.24 -24.73
CA VAL A 582 7.53 2.27 -23.92
C VAL A 582 6.04 2.41 -24.25
N ALA A 583 5.28 1.31 -24.23
CA ALA A 583 3.84 1.34 -24.47
C ALA A 583 3.13 0.27 -23.65
N GLU A 584 2.23 0.69 -22.77
CA GLU A 584 1.48 -0.19 -21.87
C GLU A 584 0.01 0.23 -21.76
N GLY A 585 -0.77 -0.55 -21.02
CA GLY A 585 -2.16 -0.22 -20.69
C GLY A 585 -2.29 1.05 -19.83
N LEU A 586 -3.48 1.67 -19.88
CA LEU A 586 -3.77 2.92 -19.14
C LEU A 586 -3.63 2.77 -17.61
N ASP A 587 -3.88 1.57 -17.11
CA ASP A 587 -3.69 1.15 -15.72
C ASP A 587 -2.24 1.37 -15.24
N GLN A 588 -1.26 1.32 -16.15
CA GLN A 588 0.15 1.53 -15.80
C GLN A 588 0.51 2.98 -15.44
N THR A 589 -0.41 3.94 -15.62
CA THR A 589 -0.30 5.29 -15.03
C THR A 589 -0.29 5.29 -13.49
N ARG A 590 -0.54 4.13 -12.87
CA ARG A 590 -0.42 3.86 -11.42
C ARG A 590 0.43 2.62 -11.11
N GLY A 591 1.10 2.08 -12.12
CA GLY A 591 1.89 0.84 -12.09
C GLY A 591 3.26 1.08 -12.70
N CYS A 592 3.68 0.25 -13.66
CA CYS A 592 5.04 0.17 -14.18
C CYS A 592 5.60 1.44 -14.85
N LEU A 593 4.78 2.46 -15.16
CA LEU A 593 5.30 3.74 -15.68
C LEU A 593 5.76 4.69 -14.56
N VAL A 594 5.25 4.51 -13.33
CA VAL A 594 5.56 5.39 -12.20
C VAL A 594 6.95 5.10 -11.61
N PRO A 595 7.30 3.86 -11.24
CA PRO A 595 8.59 3.56 -10.63
C PRO A 595 9.82 3.92 -11.46
N PRO A 596 9.92 3.61 -12.78
CA PRO A 596 11.09 4.01 -13.57
C PRO A 596 11.29 5.52 -13.56
N PHE A 597 10.19 6.25 -13.59
CA PHE A 597 10.17 7.69 -13.52
C PHE A 597 10.64 8.26 -12.16
N GLN A 598 10.42 7.51 -11.06
CA GLN A 598 10.88 7.88 -9.71
C GLN A 598 12.32 7.43 -9.41
N LEU A 599 12.80 6.39 -10.09
CA LEU A 599 14.11 5.78 -9.86
C LEU A 599 15.19 6.33 -10.79
N SER A 600 14.78 6.96 -11.90
CA SER A 600 15.68 7.71 -12.78
C SER A 600 16.01 9.09 -12.23
#